data_AF-A0A7V9ZUI9-F1
#
_entry.id   AF-A0A7V9ZUI9-F1
#
_cell.length_a   1.000
_cell.length_b   1.000
_cell.length_c   1.000
_cell.angle_alpha   90.00
_cell.angle_beta   90.00
_cell.angle_gamma   90.00
#
_symmetry.space_group_name_H-M   'P 1'
#
loop_
_entity.id
_entity.type
_entity.pdbx_description
1 polymer ?
#
loop_
_entity_poly.entity_id
_entity_poly.type
_entity_poly.pdbx_seq_one_letter_code
_entity_poly.pdbx_strand_id
1 'polypeptide(L)' 'MRVRTNIIISEDLLAKIDVIAGEKQRRSAVIEIALREYVAREESKAPADNGGAVEVVDEKADSRAKLTKV' A
#
# COMPACT_ATOMS: atom_id res chain seq x y z
N MET A 1 0.58 -22.09 -0.82
CA MET A 1 1.67 -21.77 -1.76
C MET A 1 2.25 -20.41 -1.39
N ARG A 2 3.56 -20.19 -1.49
CA ARG A 2 4.20 -18.87 -1.25
C ARG A 2 4.85 -18.39 -2.54
N VAL A 3 4.71 -17.11 -2.85
CA VAL A 3 5.29 -16.46 -4.04
C VAL A 3 6.28 -15.41 -3.59
N ARG A 4 7.50 -15.45 -4.13
CA ARG A 4 8.48 -14.37 -3.94
C ARG A 4 8.26 -13.33 -5.03
N THR A 5 8.03 -12.09 -4.62
CA THR A 5 7.89 -10.96 -5.54
C THR A 5 8.72 -9.78 -5.05
N ASN A 6 9.12 -8.93 -6.00
CA ASN A 6 9.80 -7.68 -5.70
C ASN A 6 8.76 -6.55 -5.75
N ILE A 7 8.78 -5.66 -4.77
CA ILE A 7 7.90 -4.49 -4.70
C ILE A 7 8.74 -3.23 -4.57
N ILE A 8 8.26 -2.14 -5.17
CA ILE A 8 8.80 -0.80 -4.97
C ILE A 8 7.86 -0.10 -4.00
N ILE A 9 8.40 0.40 -2.89
CA ILE A 9 7.67 1.16 -1.87
C ILE A 9 8.48 2.39 -1.49
N SER A 10 7.82 3.39 -0.91
CA SER A 10 8.49 4.59 -0.43
C SER A 10 9.41 4.30 0.75
N GLU A 11 10.48 5.09 0.87
CA GLU A 11 11.51 4.89 1.89
C GLU A 11 10.96 5.14 3.31
N ASP A 12 10.07 6.12 3.46
CA ASP A 12 9.42 6.44 4.72
C ASP A 12 8.51 5.30 5.21
N LEU A 13 7.81 4.63 4.30
CA LEU A 13 7.01 3.45 4.62
C LEU A 13 7.91 2.28 5.00
N LEU A 14 9.00 2.06 4.27
CA LEU A 14 9.97 1.02 4.60
C LEU A 14 10.59 1.24 5.99
N ALA A 15 10.91 2.48 6.36
CA ALA A 15 11.42 2.82 7.68
C ALA A 15 10.41 2.48 8.79
N LYS A 16 9.12 2.76 8.58
CA LYS A 16 8.05 2.38 9.53
C LYS A 16 7.95 0.85 9.66
N ILE A 17 8.03 0.13 8.55
CA ILE A 17 8.02 -1.34 8.55
C ILE A 17 9.23 -1.88 9.30
N ASP A 18 10.41 -1.28 9.15
CA ASP A 18 11.62 -1.67 9.88
C ASP A 18 11.47 -1.53 11.39
N VAL A 19 10.88 -0.41 11.84
CA VAL A 19 10.60 -0.18 13.27
C VAL A 19 9.67 -1.26 13.82
N ILE A 20 8.63 -1.63 13.08
CA ILE A 20 7.67 -2.67 13.49
C ILE A 20 8.31 -4.06 13.46
N ALA A 21 9.09 -4.35 12.42
CA ALA A 21 9.70 -5.65 12.21
C ALA A 21 10.83 -5.93 13.21
N GLY A 22 11.54 -4.90 13.69
CA GLY A 22 12.72 -4.97 14.54
C GLY A 22 13.97 -5.56 13.84
N GLU A 23 13.77 -6.51 12.93
CA GLU A 23 14.79 -7.17 12.14
C GLU A 23 14.40 -7.16 10.65
N LYS A 24 15.36 -6.86 9.75
CA LYS A 24 15.12 -6.78 8.30
C LYS A 24 14.54 -8.06 7.69
N GLN A 25 14.93 -9.23 8.21
CA GLN A 25 14.40 -10.53 7.76
C GLN A 25 12.92 -10.75 8.08
N ARG A 26 12.35 -9.98 9.01
CA ARG A 26 10.93 -10.09 9.41
C ARG A 26 10.01 -9.18 8.61
N ARG A 27 10.53 -8.30 7.74
CA ARG A 27 9.74 -7.40 6.89
C ARG A 27 8.63 -8.13 6.12
N SER A 28 8.94 -9.28 5.52
CA SER A 28 7.97 -10.05 4.75
C SER A 28 6.80 -10.55 5.59
N ALA A 29 7.06 -10.94 6.85
CA ALA A 29 6.00 -11.39 7.76
C ALA A 29 5.09 -10.22 8.17
N VAL A 30 5.70 -9.06 8.49
CA VAL A 30 4.94 -7.84 8.84
C VAL A 30 4.08 -7.38 7.67
N ILE A 31 4.64 -7.36 6.46
CA ILE A 31 3.92 -6.98 5.24
C ILE A 31 2.78 -7.98 4.96
N GLU A 32 3.00 -9.28 5.12
CA GLU A 32 1.95 -10.30 4.94
C GLU A 32 0.80 -10.11 5.93
N ILE A 33 1.09 -9.83 7.21
CA ILE A 33 0.08 -9.58 8.23
C ILE A 33 -0.74 -8.33 7.88
N ALA A 34 -0.07 -7.22 7.58
CA ALA A 34 -0.74 -5.97 7.22
C ALA A 34 -1.65 -6.12 5.98
N LEU A 35 -1.19 -6.86 4.96
CA LEU A 35 -1.98 -7.14 3.78
C LEU A 35 -3.19 -8.03 4.07
N ARG A 36 -3.04 -9.06 4.91
CA ARG A 36 -4.18 -9.90 5.34
C ARG A 36 -5.23 -9.09 6.08
N GLU A 37 -4.81 -8.25 7.01
CA GLU A 37 -5.72 -7.38 7.77
C GLU A 37 -6.42 -6.36 6.86
N TYR A 38 -5.72 -5.82 5.87
CA TYR A 38 -6.34 -4.96 4.86
C TYR A 38 -7.38 -5.72 4.04
N VAL A 39 -7.03 -6.87 3.45
CA VAL A 39 -7.96 -7.68 2.65
C VAL A 39 -9.19 -8.09 3.45
N ALA A 40 -9.03 -8.59 4.69
CA ALA A 40 -10.17 -8.96 5.53
C ALA A 40 -11.10 -7.77 5.85
N ARG A 41 -10.53 -6.58 6.07
CA ARG A 41 -11.31 -5.35 6.26
C ARG A 41 -12.04 -4.91 4.99
N GLU A 42 -11.44 -5.09 3.82
CA GLU A 42 -12.10 -4.74 2.55
C GLU A 42 -13.17 -5.77 2.17
N GLU A 43 -12.91 -7.06 2.37
CA GLU A 43 -13.88 -8.15 2.16
C GLU A 43 -15.12 -8.00 3.05
N SER A 44 -14.95 -7.54 4.29
CA SER A 44 -16.07 -7.27 5.21
C SER A 44 -16.88 -6.01 4.84
N LYS A 45 -16.32 -5.11 4.04
CA LYS A 45 -17.02 -3.91 3.53
C LYS A 45 -17.69 -4.15 2.17
N ALA A 46 -17.20 -5.12 1.40
CA ALA A 46 -17.77 -5.45 0.12
C ALA A 46 -19.13 -6.17 0.33
N PRO A 47 -20.26 -5.64 -0.18
CA PRO A 47 -21.41 -6.48 -0.40
C PRO A 47 -20.97 -7.58 -1.37
N ALA A 48 -21.34 -8.83 -1.07
CA ALA A 48 -21.03 -9.97 -1.92
C ALA A 48 -21.61 -9.74 -3.32
N ASP A 49 -20.81 -9.19 -4.24
CA ASP A 49 -20.69 -9.54 -5.67
C ASP A 49 -19.87 -8.49 -6.45
N ASN A 50 -19.08 -8.99 -7.40
CA ASN A 50 -18.38 -8.31 -8.50
C ASN A 50 -17.07 -7.57 -8.21
N GLY A 51 -15.99 -8.16 -8.75
CA GLY A 51 -14.65 -7.57 -8.79
C GLY A 51 -14.60 -6.24 -9.54
N GLY A 52 -13.82 -5.31 -9.00
CA GLY A 52 -13.44 -4.09 -9.69
C GLY A 52 -13.19 -2.92 -8.75
N ALA A 53 -12.04 -2.27 -8.98
CA ALA A 53 -11.64 -0.95 -8.46
C ALA A 53 -11.29 -0.86 -6.96
N VAL A 54 -10.06 -1.26 -6.63
CA VAL A 54 -9.32 -0.59 -5.54
C VAL A 54 -8.94 0.79 -6.07
N GLU A 55 -9.51 1.85 -5.49
CA GLU A 55 -9.11 3.23 -5.82
C GLU A 55 -7.67 3.48 -5.38
N VAL A 56 -6.78 3.64 -6.36
CA VAL A 56 -5.40 4.07 -6.15
C VAL A 56 -5.45 5.58 -5.91
N VAL A 57 -5.28 6.02 -4.66
CA VAL A 57 -5.19 7.44 -4.32
C VAL A 57 -3.84 7.97 -4.82
N ASP A 58 -3.83 8.67 -5.94
CA ASP A 58 -2.65 9.37 -6.46
C ASP A 58 -2.62 10.80 -5.90
N GLU A 59 -1.72 11.06 -4.94
CA GLU A 59 -1.57 12.36 -4.25
C GLU A 59 -0.82 13.44 -5.08
N LYS A 60 -0.70 13.31 -6.41
CA LYS A 60 0.01 14.30 -7.24
C LYS A 60 -0.78 14.79 -8.46
N ALA A 61 -1.79 15.62 -8.23
CA ALA A 61 -2.44 16.36 -9.32
C ALA A 61 -2.50 17.90 -9.18
N ASP A 62 -2.09 18.53 -8.06
CA ASP A 62 -2.49 19.93 -7.80
C ASP A 62 -1.35 20.97 -7.68
N SER A 63 -0.21 20.81 -8.37
CA SER A 63 0.86 21.83 -8.30
C SER A 63 1.49 22.28 -9.62
N ARG A 64 0.84 22.06 -10.77
CA ARG A 64 1.37 22.53 -12.08
C ARG A 64 0.57 23.58 -12.84
N ALA A 65 -0.53 24.10 -12.29
CA ALA A 65 -1.43 25.00 -13.05
C ALA A 65 -1.31 26.52 -12.72
N LYS A 66 -0.34 26.97 -11.92
CA LYS A 66 -0.23 28.40 -11.54
C LYS A 66 1.09 29.07 -11.94
N LEU A 67 1.61 28.78 -13.12
CA LEU A 67 2.73 29.55 -13.68
C LEU A 67 2.59 29.81 -15.18
N THR A 68 1.57 30.56 -15.56
CA THR A 68 1.61 31.39 -16.79
C THR A 68 0.40 32.34 -16.78
N LYS A 69 0.63 33.61 -16.45
CA LYS A 69 -0.08 34.71 -17.10
C LYS A 69 0.93 35.85 -17.27
N VAL A 70 1.44 35.93 -18.51
CA VAL A 70 2.09 37.11 -19.10
C VAL A 70 0.99 38.15 -19.34
#